data_AF-G7ED77-F1
#
_entry.id   AF-G7ED77-F1
#
_cell.length_a   1.000
_cell.length_b   1.000
_cell.length_c   1.000
_cell.angle_alpha   90.00
_cell.angle_beta   90.00
_cell.angle_gamma   90.00
#
_symmetry.space_group_name_H-M   'P 1'
#
loop_
_entity.id
_entity.type
_entity.pdbx_description
1 polymer ?
#
loop_
_entity_poly.entity_id
_entity_poly.type
_entity_poly.pdbx_seq_one_letter_code
_entity_poly.pdbx_strand_id
1 'polypeptide(L)'
;MGIGGNMKNNKRGWKVVFVIIACFVVSAIYDAFTVRDIVAPAHPLFISIFILIADLMILLGAYCYAFNKYLISSKLFWLVVIVFFFIVNGIAVIYELVNNQIGYEVYDMITMAAFYLCFSFLLATPTIMHLKNMNKVQ
;
A
#
# COMPACT_ATOMS: atom_id res chain seq x y z
N MET A 1 -21.36 -0.10 25.54
CA MET A 1 -20.16 -0.94 25.81
C MET A 1 -18.93 -0.23 25.28
N GLY A 2 -18.29 0.60 26.11
CA GLY A 2 -16.97 1.16 25.82
C GLY A 2 -15.92 0.18 26.30
N ILE A 3 -15.33 -0.58 25.38
CA ILE A 3 -14.26 -1.54 25.67
C ILE A 3 -13.05 -1.13 24.84
N GLY A 4 -11.93 -0.93 25.52
CA GLY A 4 -10.63 -0.58 24.93
C GLY A 4 -10.11 0.72 25.55
N GLY A 5 -9.89 0.77 26.87
CA GLY A 5 -8.85 -0.06 27.48
C GLY A 5 -7.51 0.65 27.27
N ASN A 6 -7.21 1.50 28.24
CA ASN A 6 -5.91 2.09 28.55
C ASN A 6 -4.69 1.35 27.97
N MET A 7 -4.24 1.76 26.78
CA MET A 7 -2.86 1.57 26.34
C MET A 7 -2.35 2.90 25.82
N LYS A 8 -1.81 3.67 26.75
CA LYS A 8 -1.00 4.88 26.57
C LYS A 8 0.34 4.58 25.90
N ASN A 9 0.38 3.69 24.89
CA ASN A 9 1.52 3.57 24.00
C ASN A 9 1.42 4.71 23.01
N ASN A 10 2.29 5.69 23.18
CA ASN A 10 2.35 6.91 22.39
C ASN A 10 2.74 6.56 20.94
N LYS A 11 1.83 5.99 20.15
CA LYS A 11 2.00 5.69 18.72
C LYS A 11 2.04 6.97 17.85
N ARG A 12 2.52 8.10 18.41
CA ARG A 12 2.66 9.36 17.68
C ARG A 12 3.47 9.16 16.40
N GLY A 13 4.58 8.40 16.46
CA GLY A 13 5.36 8.06 15.27
C GLY A 13 4.52 7.39 14.18
N TRP A 14 3.69 6.41 14.53
CA TRP A 14 2.83 5.72 13.56
C TRP A 14 1.68 6.57 13.02
N LYS A 15 1.20 7.55 13.80
CA LYS A 15 0.25 8.55 13.31
C LYS A 15 0.91 9.47 12.28
N VAL A 16 2.16 9.88 12.51
CA VAL A 16 2.94 10.65 11.52
C VAL A 16 3.17 9.82 10.26
N VAL A 17 3.59 8.56 10.40
CA VAL A 17 3.75 7.63 9.25
C VAL A 17 2.44 7.46 8.49
N PHE A 18 1.30 7.32 9.18
CA PHE A 18 0.00 7.24 8.53
C PHE A 18 -0.32 8.50 7.71
N VAL A 19 -0.07 9.70 8.25
CA VAL A 19 -0.30 10.95 7.52
C VAL A 19 0.60 11.03 6.29
N ILE A 20 1.87 10.63 6.41
CA ILE A 20 2.80 10.58 5.28
C ILE A 20 2.27 9.65 4.18
N ILE A 21 1.87 8.42 4.54
CA ILE A 21 1.28 7.45 3.60
C ILE A 21 0.00 8.01 2.97
N ALA A 22 -0.87 8.64 3.75
CA ALA A 22 -2.10 9.23 3.25
C ALA A 22 -1.83 10.35 2.24
N CYS A 23 -0.85 11.22 2.51
CA CYS A 23 -0.42 12.25 1.56
C CYS A 23 0.11 11.64 0.26
N PHE A 24 0.91 10.57 0.33
CA PHE A 24 1.39 9.87 -0.87
C PHE A 24 0.25 9.26 -1.68
N VAL A 25 -0.69 8.57 -1.03
CA VAL A 25 -1.86 7.98 -1.71
C VAL A 25 -2.72 9.07 -2.36
N VAL A 26 -2.97 10.19 -1.67
CA VAL A 26 -3.73 11.31 -2.24
C VAL A 26 -3.00 11.95 -3.42
N SER A 27 -1.68 12.12 -3.34
CA SER A 27 -0.86 12.63 -4.45
C SER A 27 -0.91 11.68 -5.65
N ALA A 28 -0.74 10.39 -5.42
CA ALA A 28 -0.79 9.38 -6.48
C ALA A 28 -2.16 9.33 -7.17
N ILE A 29 -3.24 9.43 -6.40
CA ILE A 29 -4.60 9.56 -6.94
C ILE A 29 -4.71 10.85 -7.76
N TYR A 30 -4.27 11.99 -7.22
CA TYR A 30 -4.34 13.26 -7.93
C TYR A 30 -3.60 13.21 -9.27
N ASP A 31 -2.37 12.69 -9.28
CA ASP A 31 -1.58 12.53 -10.50
C ASP A 31 -2.28 11.60 -11.50
N ALA A 32 -2.81 10.47 -11.05
CA ALA A 32 -3.54 9.53 -11.91
C ALA A 32 -4.81 10.13 -12.55
N PHE A 33 -5.45 11.12 -11.91
CA PHE A 33 -6.64 11.79 -12.45
C PHE A 33 -6.33 13.07 -13.24
N THR A 34 -5.16 13.68 -13.05
CA THR A 34 -4.83 15.00 -13.65
C THR A 34 -3.77 14.92 -14.75
N VAL A 35 -2.86 13.96 -14.68
CA VAL A 35 -1.84 13.77 -15.71
C VAL A 35 -2.46 13.01 -16.88
N ARG A 36 -2.46 13.66 -18.05
CA ARG A 36 -2.86 13.02 -19.32
C ARG A 36 -1.76 12.06 -19.74
N ASP A 37 -1.77 10.83 -19.23
CA ASP A 37 -0.96 9.72 -19.76
C ASP A 37 -1.51 9.28 -21.13
N ILE A 38 -1.34 10.15 -22.14
CA ILE A 38 -1.80 9.92 -23.52
C ILE A 38 -0.72 9.23 -24.37
N VAL A 39 0.53 9.17 -23.91
CA VAL A 39 1.64 8.69 -24.76
C VAL A 39 1.95 7.20 -24.59
N ALA A 40 1.68 6.58 -23.43
CA ALA A 40 1.62 5.13 -23.26
C ALA A 40 0.99 4.78 -21.89
N PRO A 41 -0.18 4.14 -21.82
CA PRO A 41 -0.68 3.64 -20.55
C PRO A 41 0.28 2.58 -20.01
N ALA A 42 0.85 2.80 -18.81
CA ALA A 42 1.80 1.87 -18.19
C ALA A 42 1.21 0.47 -18.00
N HIS A 43 -0.09 0.38 -17.76
CA HIS A 43 -0.86 -0.86 -17.66
C HIS A 43 -2.35 -0.60 -18.00
N PRO A 44 -3.14 -1.65 -18.29
CA PRO A 44 -4.58 -1.51 -18.52
C PRO A 44 -5.34 -0.90 -17.34
N LEU A 45 -6.42 -0.17 -17.63
CA LEU A 45 -7.26 0.55 -16.63
C LEU A 45 -7.72 -0.35 -15.46
N PHE A 46 -8.06 -1.61 -15.73
CA PHE A 46 -8.49 -2.53 -14.68
C PHE A 46 -7.38 -2.80 -13.65
N ILE A 47 -6.10 -2.82 -14.07
CA ILE A 47 -4.96 -2.96 -13.15
C ILE A 47 -4.86 -1.72 -12.26
N SER A 48 -5.00 -0.52 -12.82
CA SER A 48 -4.99 0.72 -12.05
C SER A 48 -6.11 0.76 -11.00
N ILE A 49 -7.31 0.27 -11.33
CA ILE A 49 -8.40 0.14 -10.35
C ILE A 49 -8.02 -0.84 -9.23
N PHE A 50 -7.44 -2.00 -9.56
CA PHE A 50 -7.02 -2.96 -8.54
C PHE A 50 -5.91 -2.41 -7.64
N ILE A 51 -4.96 -1.64 -8.20
CA ILE A 51 -3.91 -0.96 -7.43
C ILE A 51 -4.56 0.01 -6.45
N LEU A 52 -5.48 0.86 -6.93
CA LEU A 52 -6.19 1.81 -6.08
C LEU A 52 -6.95 1.13 -4.93
N ILE A 53 -7.64 0.03 -5.22
CA ILE A 53 -8.34 -0.75 -4.19
C ILE A 53 -7.34 -1.30 -3.17
N ALA A 54 -6.23 -1.88 -3.63
CA ALA A 54 -5.20 -2.42 -2.74
C ALA A 54 -4.58 -1.33 -1.85
N ASP A 55 -4.27 -0.17 -2.40
CA ASP A 55 -3.72 0.98 -1.69
C ASP A 55 -4.66 1.49 -0.61
N LEU A 56 -5.96 1.61 -0.92
CA LEU A 56 -6.97 2.02 0.05
C LEU A 56 -7.12 0.99 1.18
N MET A 57 -7.03 -0.31 0.88
CA MET A 57 -7.10 -1.36 1.90
C MET A 57 -5.85 -1.37 2.80
N ILE A 58 -4.66 -1.14 2.24
CA ILE A 58 -3.42 -0.98 3.03
C ILE A 58 -3.49 0.30 3.87
N LEU A 59 -3.98 1.41 3.32
CA LEU A 59 -4.18 2.66 4.06
C LEU A 59 -5.16 2.46 5.23
N LEU A 60 -6.24 1.69 5.02
CA LEU A 60 -7.17 1.31 6.08
C LEU A 60 -6.49 0.47 7.17
N GLY A 61 -5.63 -0.48 6.79
CA GLY A 61 -4.82 -1.25 7.73
C GLY A 61 -3.86 -0.38 8.54
N ALA A 62 -3.21 0.59 7.87
CA ALA A 62 -2.34 1.57 8.51
C ALA A 62 -3.10 2.47 9.49
N TYR A 63 -4.31 2.91 9.12
CA TYR A 63 -5.22 3.64 10.00
C TYR A 63 -5.59 2.82 11.24
N CYS A 64 -6.01 1.57 11.05
CA CYS A 64 -6.34 0.65 12.14
C CYS A 64 -5.15 0.49 13.10
N TYR A 65 -3.93 0.37 12.59
CA TYR A 65 -2.73 0.32 13.41
C TYR A 65 -2.45 1.62 14.18
N ALA A 66 -2.46 2.76 13.49
CA ALA A 66 -2.09 4.07 14.01
C ALA A 66 -3.06 4.58 15.10
N PHE A 67 -4.36 4.29 14.93
CA PHE A 67 -5.42 4.69 15.86
C PHE A 67 -5.85 3.56 16.79
N ASN A 68 -5.20 2.41 16.72
CA ASN A 68 -5.50 1.22 17.53
C ASN A 68 -6.97 0.79 17.42
N LYS A 69 -7.52 0.89 16.21
CA LYS A 69 -8.87 0.47 15.87
C LYS A 69 -8.84 -0.90 15.21
N TYR A 70 -9.86 -1.71 15.48
CA TYR A 70 -10.05 -3.03 14.88
C TYR A 70 -11.37 -3.02 14.11
N LEU A 71 -11.39 -2.36 12.95
CA LEU A 71 -12.60 -2.25 12.13
C LEU A 71 -13.05 -3.62 11.59
N ILE A 72 -12.08 -4.44 11.21
CA ILE A 72 -12.30 -5.82 10.75
C ILE A 72 -11.45 -6.72 11.63
N SER A 73 -12.08 -7.59 12.42
CA SER A 73 -11.39 -8.47 13.37
C SER A 73 -10.80 -9.74 12.73
N SER A 74 -11.11 -10.01 11.46
CA SER A 74 -10.64 -11.20 10.76
C SER A 74 -9.18 -11.08 10.35
N LYS A 75 -8.32 -11.98 10.88
CA LYS A 75 -6.90 -12.07 10.50
C LYS A 75 -6.70 -12.47 9.04
N LEU A 76 -7.53 -13.42 8.57
CA LEU A 76 -7.50 -13.90 7.19
C LEU A 76 -7.75 -12.76 6.21
N PHE A 77 -8.67 -11.85 6.54
CA PHE A 77 -8.92 -10.67 5.72
C PHE A 77 -7.65 -9.82 5.55
N TRP A 78 -6.97 -9.46 6.63
CA TRP A 78 -5.75 -8.65 6.55
C TRP A 78 -4.59 -9.35 5.86
N LEU A 79 -4.49 -10.68 6.01
CA LEU A 79 -3.51 -11.47 5.26
C LEU A 79 -3.80 -11.44 3.76
N VAL A 80 -5.07 -11.64 3.36
CA VAL A 80 -5.48 -11.54 1.95
C VAL A 80 -5.21 -10.14 1.40
N VAL A 81 -5.48 -9.08 2.17
CA VAL A 81 -5.18 -7.69 1.77
C VAL A 81 -3.70 -7.50 1.49
N ILE A 82 -2.81 -7.96 2.37
CA ILE A 82 -1.35 -7.83 2.19
C ILE A 82 -0.90 -8.61 0.95
N VAL A 83 -1.36 -9.86 0.80
CA VAL A 83 -1.02 -10.70 -0.36
C VAL A 83 -1.52 -10.07 -1.65
N PHE A 84 -2.77 -9.62 -1.67
CA PHE A 84 -3.38 -8.95 -2.83
C PHE A 84 -2.60 -7.70 -3.22
N PHE A 85 -2.21 -6.87 -2.26
CA PHE A 85 -1.40 -5.68 -2.50
C PHE A 85 -0.06 -5.99 -3.18
N PHE A 86 0.68 -7.00 -2.70
CA PHE A 86 1.94 -7.39 -3.33
C PHE A 86 1.75 -8.01 -4.72
N ILE A 87 0.71 -8.82 -4.92
CA ILE A 87 0.42 -9.41 -6.24
C ILE A 87 0.12 -8.31 -7.26
N VAL A 88 -0.77 -7.39 -6.92
CA VAL A 88 -1.20 -6.33 -7.85
C VAL A 88 -0.05 -5.37 -8.16
N ASN A 89 0.74 -4.96 -7.15
CA ASN A 89 1.94 -4.14 -7.38
C ASN A 89 3.00 -4.89 -8.21
N GLY A 90 3.19 -6.19 -7.95
CA GLY A 90 4.12 -7.01 -8.74
C GLY A 90 3.72 -7.12 -10.20
N ILE A 91 2.42 -7.31 -10.47
CA ILE A 91 1.87 -7.29 -11.84
C ILE A 91 2.11 -5.93 -12.48
N ALA A 92 1.84 -4.82 -11.77
CA ALA A 92 2.04 -3.47 -12.28
C ALA A 92 3.50 -3.22 -12.71
N VAL A 93 4.47 -3.63 -11.87
CA VAL A 93 5.91 -3.54 -12.18
C VAL A 93 6.26 -4.39 -13.40
N ILE A 94 5.72 -5.61 -13.53
CA ILE A 94 5.97 -6.45 -14.73
C ILE A 94 5.46 -5.75 -16.00
N TYR A 95 4.27 -5.15 -15.97
CA TYR A 95 3.73 -4.42 -17.12
C TYR A 95 4.60 -3.22 -17.49
N GLU A 96 5.06 -2.47 -16.49
CA GLU A 96 5.93 -1.33 -16.70
C GLU A 96 7.28 -1.74 -17.31
N LEU A 97 7.87 -2.84 -16.82
CA LEU A 97 9.09 -3.41 -17.37
C LEU A 97 8.91 -3.87 -18.82
N VAL A 98 7.77 -4.47 -19.17
CA VAL A 98 7.49 -4.94 -20.54
C VAL A 98 7.24 -3.77 -21.50
N ASN A 99 6.51 -2.75 -21.06
CA ASN A 99 6.20 -1.59 -21.91
C ASN A 99 7.42 -0.67 -22.13
N ASN A 100 8.35 -0.61 -21.17
CA ASN A 100 9.54 0.26 -21.25
C ASN A 100 10.79 -0.41 -21.86
N GLN A 101 10.72 -1.68 -22.31
CA GLN A 101 11.87 -2.44 -22.82
C GLN A 101 12.61 -1.76 -23.98
N ILE A 102 11.91 -0.96 -24.78
CA ILE A 102 12.43 -0.37 -26.01
C ILE A 102 13.11 0.99 -25.76
N GLY A 103 12.91 1.60 -24.59
CA GLY A 103 13.37 2.97 -24.30
C GLY A 103 14.34 3.13 -23.12
N TYR A 104 14.51 2.10 -22.29
CA TYR A 104 15.34 2.17 -21.08
C TYR A 104 16.43 1.10 -21.07
N GLU A 105 17.57 1.43 -20.48
CA GLU A 105 18.60 0.43 -20.20
C GLU A 105 18.11 -0.56 -19.14
N VAL A 106 18.54 -1.82 -19.26
CA VAL A 106 18.14 -2.90 -18.32
C VAL A 106 18.49 -2.55 -16.88
N TYR A 107 19.58 -1.82 -16.67
CA TYR A 107 19.99 -1.35 -15.35
C TYR A 107 18.98 -0.36 -14.73
N ASP A 108 18.50 0.60 -15.51
CA ASP A 108 17.51 1.60 -15.06
C ASP A 108 16.17 0.94 -14.72
N MET A 109 15.77 -0.04 -15.53
CA MET A 109 14.56 -0.82 -15.29
C MET A 109 14.63 -1.63 -13.98
N ILE A 110 15.76 -2.28 -13.70
CA ILE A 110 15.96 -3.06 -12.47
C ILE A 110 16.01 -2.16 -11.24
N THR A 111 16.69 -1.02 -11.31
CA THR A 111 16.80 -0.09 -10.19
C THR A 111 15.43 0.52 -9.84
N MET A 112 14.64 0.90 -10.84
CA MET A 112 13.26 1.37 -10.66
C MET A 112 12.36 0.31 -9.99
N ALA A 113 12.40 -0.93 -10.48
CA ALA A 113 11.64 -2.04 -9.90
C ALA A 113 12.04 -2.31 -8.43
N ALA A 114 13.33 -2.25 -8.11
CA ALA A 114 13.81 -2.42 -6.74
C ALA A 114 13.31 -1.29 -5.81
N PHE A 115 13.31 -0.06 -6.30
CA PHE A 115 12.76 1.09 -5.56
C PHE A 115 11.26 0.92 -5.28
N TYR A 116 10.47 0.51 -6.27
CA TYR A 116 9.03 0.28 -6.06
C TYR A 116 8.77 -0.81 -5.05
N LEU A 117 9.49 -1.94 -5.12
CA LEU A 117 9.34 -3.03 -4.15
C LEU A 117 9.67 -2.56 -2.73
N CYS A 118 10.79 -1.84 -2.55
CA CYS A 118 11.15 -1.27 -1.24
C CYS A 118 10.05 -0.33 -0.72
N PHE A 119 9.48 0.51 -1.59
CA PHE A 119 8.40 1.41 -1.21
C PHE A 119 7.13 0.66 -0.84
N SER A 120 6.71 -0.33 -1.62
CA SER A 120 5.56 -1.20 -1.30
C SER A 120 5.72 -1.89 0.05
N PHE A 121 6.93 -2.37 0.40
CA PHE A 121 7.20 -2.93 1.72
C PHE A 121 7.02 -1.90 2.85
N LEU A 122 7.52 -0.68 2.67
CA LEU A 122 7.35 0.41 3.66
C LEU A 122 5.86 0.75 3.86
N LEU A 123 5.09 0.84 2.78
CA LEU A 123 3.64 1.10 2.83
C LEU A 123 2.86 -0.02 3.54
N ALA A 124 3.23 -1.28 3.31
CA ALA A 124 2.57 -2.44 3.92
C ALA A 124 2.95 -2.65 5.40
N THR A 125 4.10 -2.11 5.84
CA THR A 125 4.64 -2.28 7.20
C THR A 125 3.63 -2.02 8.34
N PRO A 126 2.91 -0.89 8.39
CA PRO A 126 1.94 -0.66 9.47
C PRO A 126 0.79 -1.67 9.48
N THR A 127 0.35 -2.15 8.31
CA THR A 127 -0.69 -3.18 8.18
C THR A 127 -0.19 -4.56 8.62
N ILE A 128 1.07 -4.90 8.31
CA ILE A 128 1.73 -6.12 8.83
C ILE A 128 1.82 -6.06 10.36
N MET A 129 2.18 -4.89 10.92
CA MET A 129 2.21 -4.70 12.37
C MET A 129 0.81 -4.77 13.01
N HIS A 130 -0.25 -4.36 12.30
CA HIS A 130 -1.63 -4.56 12.73
C HIS A 130 -1.98 -6.04 12.85
N LEU A 131 -1.69 -6.82 11.80
CA LEU A 131 -1.91 -8.27 11.80
C LEU A 131 -1.14 -8.96 12.93
N LYS A 132 0.12 -8.58 13.16
CA LYS A 132 0.93 -9.13 14.26
C LYS A 132 0.35 -8.79 15.63
N ASN A 133 -0.21 -7.60 15.82
CA ASN A 133 -0.85 -7.23 17.07
C ASN A 133 -2.15 -8.02 17.32
N MET A 134 -2.90 -8.35 16.28
CA MET A 134 -4.06 -9.25 16.41
C MET A 134 -3.67 -10.66 16.87
N ASN A 135 -2.46 -11.11 16.56
CA ASN A 135 -1.95 -12.40 17.05
C ASN A 135 -1.62 -12.42 18.55
N LYS A 136 -1.46 -11.26 19.20
CA LYS A 136 -1.14 -11.17 20.63
C LYS A 136 -2.37 -10.99 21.53
N VAL A 137 -3.55 -10.75 20.94
CA VAL A 137 -4.79 -10.43 21.68
C VAL A 137 -5.75 -11.63 21.76
N GLN A 138 -5.39 -12.77 21.12
CA GLN A 138 -6.05 -14.07 21.33
C GLN A 138 -5.26 -14.88 22.34
#